data_AF-A0A182NLF5-F1
#
_entry.id   AF-A0A182NLF5-F1
#
_cell.length_a   1.000
_cell.length_b   1.000
_cell.length_c   1.000
_cell.angle_alpha   90.00
_cell.angle_beta   90.00
_cell.angle_gamma   90.00
#
_symmetry.space_group_name_H-M   'P 1'
#
loop_
_entity.id
_entity.type
_entity.pdbx_description
1 polymer ?
#
loop_
_entity_poly.entity_id
_entity_poly.type
_entity_poly.pdbx_seq_one_letter_code
_entity_poly.pdbx_strand_id
1 'polypeptide(L)'
;VSDGRHATGAFRSTSSIIWDPHPEYKIDAFGISMHLKLWQDDAFIRKDMKVTHFWSNATLRKPEDHDENQRLQGCFYSGKVEGEPDSTIRVSLCEGMHGHIQTSYGSFLIQPVENVSNSDVKILHRIQRLMTDKSSSGSDGRTLLDGSSIPAEDCAVQTDHEAGKNIFRYNV
;
A
#
# COMPACT_ATOMS: atom_id res chain seq x y z
N VAL A 1 -23.27 14.76 -20.78
CA VAL A 1 -21.92 14.23 -20.60
C VAL A 1 -21.70 14.12 -19.11
N SER A 2 -21.56 12.89 -18.60
CA SER A 2 -21.61 12.52 -17.18
C SER A 2 -20.62 13.32 -16.32
N ASP A 3 -21.14 14.03 -15.32
CA ASP A 3 -20.39 14.67 -14.22
C ASP A 3 -19.74 13.57 -13.37
N GLY A 4 -18.59 13.07 -13.83
CA GLY A 4 -17.83 12.00 -13.19
C GLY A 4 -17.06 12.53 -12.00
N ARG A 5 -17.75 12.76 -10.88
CA ARG A 5 -17.09 13.08 -9.61
C ARG A 5 -16.33 11.83 -9.15
N HIS A 6 -15.02 11.83 -9.32
CA HIS A 6 -14.16 10.81 -8.73
C HIS A 6 -14.22 10.94 -7.20
N ALA A 7 -14.52 9.84 -6.50
CA ALA A 7 -14.65 9.83 -5.05
C ALA A 7 -13.27 9.76 -4.39
N THR A 8 -12.85 10.79 -3.65
CA THR A 8 -11.54 10.93 -2.95
C THR A 8 -11.13 9.68 -2.19
N GLY A 9 -9.92 9.17 -2.43
CA GLY A 9 -9.44 7.90 -1.88
C GLY A 9 -9.83 6.61 -2.63
N ALA A 10 -10.50 6.66 -3.78
CA ALA A 10 -10.66 5.45 -4.60
C ALA A 10 -9.30 4.98 -5.17
N PHE A 11 -9.07 3.67 -5.26
CA PHE A 11 -7.92 3.12 -5.99
C PHE A 11 -8.09 3.41 -7.48
N ARG A 12 -6.97 3.43 -8.20
CA ARG A 12 -6.97 3.80 -9.63
C ARG A 12 -6.26 2.74 -10.45
N SER A 13 -6.56 2.69 -11.74
CA SER A 13 -5.69 1.91 -12.63
C SER A 13 -4.37 2.64 -12.84
N THR A 14 -3.29 1.90 -13.08
CA THR A 14 -1.97 2.45 -13.51
C THR A 14 -2.08 3.43 -14.66
N SER A 15 -3.06 3.23 -15.56
CA SER A 15 -3.30 4.07 -16.74
C SER A 15 -4.14 5.33 -16.46
N SER A 16 -4.73 5.46 -15.28
CA SER A 16 -5.63 6.57 -14.93
C SER A 16 -4.86 7.85 -14.58
N ILE A 17 -5.53 9.01 -14.69
CA ILE A 17 -5.02 10.28 -14.15
C ILE A 17 -5.02 10.26 -12.62
N ILE A 18 -4.13 11.02 -11.99
CA ILE A 18 -4.20 11.28 -10.53
C ILE A 18 -5.27 12.36 -10.35
N TRP A 19 -6.38 11.99 -9.71
CA TRP A 19 -7.50 12.89 -9.47
C TRP A 19 -7.62 13.26 -7.98
N ASP A 20 -6.93 12.53 -7.08
CA ASP A 20 -6.75 12.87 -5.66
C ASP A 20 -5.28 12.65 -5.24
N PRO A 21 -4.51 13.73 -5.04
CA PRO A 21 -3.12 13.65 -4.60
C PRO A 21 -2.95 13.46 -3.09
N HIS A 22 -4.00 13.66 -2.28
CA HIS A 22 -3.93 13.57 -0.82
C HIS A 22 -5.06 12.69 -0.23
N PRO A 23 -5.17 11.42 -0.63
CA PRO A 23 -6.24 10.56 -0.17
C PRO A 23 -6.06 10.15 1.29
N GLU A 24 -7.19 9.93 1.98
CA GLU A 24 -7.24 9.48 3.37
C GLU A 24 -7.98 8.14 3.49
N TYR A 25 -7.46 7.24 4.34
CA TYR A 25 -8.01 5.90 4.56
C TYR A 25 -8.06 5.54 6.03
N LYS A 26 -9.11 4.83 6.46
CA LYS A 26 -9.16 4.22 7.79
C LYS A 26 -9.06 2.70 7.68
N ILE A 27 -8.15 2.11 8.43
CA ILE A 27 -7.89 0.68 8.44
C ILE A 27 -8.08 0.14 9.85
N ASP A 28 -9.03 -0.76 10.01
CA ASP A 28 -9.26 -1.49 11.23
C ASP A 28 -8.68 -2.90 11.10
N ALA A 29 -7.55 -3.17 11.77
CA ALA A 29 -6.86 -4.47 11.71
C ALA A 29 -6.17 -4.78 13.05
N PHE A 30 -6.18 -6.05 13.48
CA PHE A 30 -5.58 -6.49 14.75
C PHE A 30 -6.09 -5.71 15.98
N GLY A 31 -7.35 -5.25 15.94
CA GLY A 31 -7.94 -4.40 16.99
C GLY A 31 -7.40 -2.97 17.03
N ILE A 32 -6.65 -2.54 16.02
CA ILE A 32 -6.06 -1.20 15.88
C ILE A 32 -6.78 -0.46 14.75
N SER A 33 -7.20 0.78 14.99
CA SER A 33 -7.74 1.68 13.97
C SER A 33 -6.67 2.68 13.54
N MET A 34 -6.22 2.59 12.29
CA MET A 34 -5.19 3.45 11.72
C MET A 34 -5.83 4.40 10.71
N HIS A 35 -5.70 5.71 10.92
CA HIS A 35 -6.12 6.72 9.95
C HIS A 35 -4.92 7.20 9.14
N LEU A 36 -4.79 6.72 7.91
CA LEU A 36 -3.69 7.01 7.00
C LEU A 36 -3.99 8.31 6.25
N LYS A 37 -3.06 9.26 6.34
CA LYS A 37 -3.02 10.46 5.51
C LYS A 37 -1.90 10.32 4.51
N LEU A 38 -2.26 10.21 3.23
CA LEU A 38 -1.31 9.97 2.16
C LEU A 38 -1.08 11.23 1.33
N TRP A 39 0.06 11.28 0.65
CA TRP A 39 0.37 12.24 -0.40
C TRP A 39 1.14 11.53 -1.52
N GLN A 40 0.89 11.96 -2.75
CA GLN A 40 1.54 11.38 -3.92
C GLN A 40 3.07 11.59 -3.86
N ASP A 41 3.84 10.56 -4.20
CA ASP A 41 5.31 10.56 -4.16
C ASP A 41 5.88 10.06 -5.50
N ASP A 42 6.01 10.97 -6.48
CA ASP A 42 6.56 10.65 -7.80
C ASP A 42 8.09 10.45 -7.81
N ALA A 43 8.75 10.77 -6.68
CA ALA A 43 10.18 10.66 -6.50
C ALA A 43 10.61 9.28 -5.98
N PHE A 44 9.65 8.45 -5.51
CA PHE A 44 9.94 7.11 -5.00
C PHE A 44 10.63 6.22 -6.05
N ILE A 45 10.16 6.29 -7.30
CA ILE A 45 10.79 5.61 -8.44
C ILE A 45 11.53 6.63 -9.30
N ARG A 46 12.80 6.35 -9.62
CA ARG A 46 13.57 7.25 -10.47
C ARG A 46 13.00 7.33 -11.88
N LYS A 47 12.99 8.54 -12.44
CA LYS A 47 12.52 8.84 -13.80
C LYS A 47 13.27 8.05 -14.89
N ASP A 48 14.50 7.63 -14.62
CA ASP A 48 15.35 6.87 -15.53
C ASP A 48 15.30 5.35 -15.31
N MET A 49 14.42 4.87 -14.42
CA MET A 49 14.23 3.43 -14.21
C MET A 49 13.78 2.77 -15.51
N LYS A 50 14.46 1.68 -15.89
CA LYS A 50 14.14 0.90 -17.09
C LYS A 50 13.30 -0.30 -16.71
N VAL A 51 12.05 -0.32 -17.15
CA VAL A 51 11.18 -1.50 -17.02
C VAL A 51 11.68 -2.57 -18.00
N THR A 52 11.57 -3.84 -17.61
CA THR A 52 11.95 -4.97 -18.46
C THR A 52 11.00 -6.09 -18.20
N HIS A 53 10.28 -6.48 -19.24
CA HIS A 53 9.29 -7.51 -19.16
C HIS A 53 9.90 -8.85 -19.55
N PHE A 54 9.61 -9.85 -18.72
CA PHE A 54 10.02 -11.23 -18.91
C PHE A 54 8.78 -12.04 -19.25
N TRP A 55 8.72 -12.52 -20.48
CA TRP A 55 7.77 -13.53 -20.92
C TRP A 55 8.50 -14.86 -21.07
N SER A 56 7.74 -15.96 -21.01
CA SER A 56 8.29 -17.32 -21.12
C SER A 56 9.09 -17.56 -22.41
N ASN A 57 8.84 -16.77 -23.46
CA ASN A 57 9.47 -16.88 -24.77
C ASN A 57 10.31 -15.67 -25.19
N ALA A 58 10.32 -14.57 -24.43
CA ALA A 58 11.04 -13.36 -24.81
C ALA A 58 11.35 -12.45 -23.62
N THR A 59 12.48 -11.77 -23.69
CA THR A 59 12.79 -10.59 -22.86
C THR A 59 12.94 -9.42 -23.80
N LEU A 60 12.07 -8.42 -23.69
CA LEU A 60 12.08 -7.26 -24.59
C LEU A 60 12.12 -5.98 -23.77
N ARG A 61 12.92 -5.03 -24.24
CA ARG A 61 12.82 -3.62 -23.88
C ARG A 61 12.26 -2.88 -25.08
N LYS A 62 11.20 -2.11 -24.86
CA LYS A 62 10.52 -1.35 -25.90
C LYS A 62 10.46 0.13 -25.52
N PRO A 63 10.32 1.04 -26.49
CA PRO A 63 10.12 2.46 -26.19
C PRO A 63 8.90 2.72 -25.29
N GLU A 64 7.85 1.92 -25.43
CA GLU A 64 6.62 1.95 -24.60
C GLU A 64 6.90 1.67 -23.10
N ASP A 65 8.02 1.05 -22.75
CA ASP A 65 8.43 0.82 -21.36
C ASP A 65 8.81 2.13 -20.64
N HIS A 66 9.20 3.18 -21.38
CA HIS A 66 9.44 4.50 -20.80
C HIS A 66 8.13 5.18 -20.36
N ASP A 67 7.08 5.04 -21.16
CA ASP A 67 5.74 5.55 -20.82
C ASP A 67 5.18 4.79 -19.61
N GLU A 68 5.48 3.49 -19.51
CA GLU A 68 5.12 2.69 -18.35
C GLU A 68 5.83 3.15 -17.07
N ASN A 69 7.12 3.49 -17.12
CA ASN A 69 7.80 4.05 -15.95
C ASN A 69 7.09 5.34 -15.47
N GLN A 70 6.71 6.22 -16.38
CA GLN A 70 6.00 7.45 -16.04
C GLN A 70 4.63 7.15 -15.42
N ARG A 71 3.90 6.13 -15.92
CA ARG A 71 2.63 5.69 -15.33
C ARG A 71 2.82 5.12 -13.93
N LEU A 72 3.87 4.32 -13.72
CA LEU A 72 4.21 3.73 -12.42
C LEU A 72 4.52 4.81 -11.37
N GLN A 73 5.17 5.91 -11.74
CA GLN A 73 5.47 7.00 -10.79
C GLN A 73 4.22 7.58 -10.14
N GLY A 74 3.11 7.63 -10.85
CA GLY A 74 1.86 8.12 -10.27
C GLY A 74 1.23 7.16 -9.26
N CYS A 75 1.69 5.91 -9.17
CA CYS A 75 1.06 4.92 -8.31
C CYS A 75 1.49 5.04 -6.85
N PHE A 76 2.66 5.64 -6.58
CA PHE A 76 3.28 5.64 -5.27
C PHE A 76 2.85 6.82 -4.41
N TYR A 77 2.58 6.51 -3.15
CA TYR A 77 2.16 7.44 -2.13
C TYR A 77 2.99 7.21 -0.87
N SER A 78 3.35 8.32 -0.25
CA SER A 78 3.94 8.38 1.09
C SER A 78 2.88 8.85 2.09
N GLY A 79 3.07 8.56 3.37
CA GLY A 79 2.05 8.93 4.36
C GLY A 79 2.50 8.89 5.81
N LYS A 80 1.60 9.39 6.67
CA LYS A 80 1.63 9.22 8.13
C LYS A 80 0.29 8.71 8.64
N VAL A 81 0.32 7.99 9.75
CA VAL A 81 -0.87 7.69 10.56
C VAL A 81 -1.18 8.91 11.44
N GLU A 82 -2.43 9.36 11.41
CA GLU A 82 -2.89 10.47 12.26
C GLU A 82 -2.65 10.16 13.75
N GLY A 83 -2.04 11.10 14.46
CA GLY A 83 -1.67 10.92 15.87
C GLY A 83 -0.32 10.22 16.09
N GLU A 84 0.33 9.69 15.03
CA GLU A 84 1.65 9.07 15.12
C GLU A 84 2.68 9.79 14.23
N PRO A 85 3.40 10.81 14.75
CA PRO A 85 4.34 11.58 13.94
C PRO A 85 5.52 10.75 13.42
N ASP A 86 5.92 9.70 14.15
CA ASP A 86 7.03 8.82 13.79
C ASP A 86 6.64 7.66 12.86
N SER A 87 5.34 7.48 12.60
CA SER A 87 4.85 6.47 11.65
C SER A 87 5.40 6.73 10.25
N THR A 88 5.44 5.73 9.37
CA THR A 88 5.81 5.92 7.96
C THR A 88 4.97 5.00 7.10
N ILE A 89 4.40 5.52 6.01
CA ILE A 89 3.62 4.74 5.05
C ILE A 89 4.27 4.85 3.68
N ARG A 90 4.40 3.72 2.99
CA ARG A 90 4.86 3.60 1.61
C ARG A 90 3.99 2.61 0.88
N VAL A 91 3.07 3.11 0.06
CA VAL A 91 2.09 2.27 -0.63
C VAL A 91 1.95 2.66 -2.10
N SER A 92 1.50 1.70 -2.90
CA SER A 92 0.95 1.94 -4.22
C SER A 92 -0.56 1.83 -4.14
N LEU A 93 -1.27 2.77 -4.77
CA LEU A 93 -2.74 2.78 -4.86
C LEU A 93 -3.26 2.29 -6.23
N CYS A 94 -2.36 1.81 -7.08
CA CYS A 94 -2.74 1.25 -8.37
C CYS A 94 -3.18 -0.20 -8.21
N GLU A 95 -4.35 -0.54 -8.77
CA GLU A 95 -4.93 -1.90 -8.72
C GLU A 95 -5.17 -2.42 -7.28
N GLY A 96 -5.47 -1.50 -6.35
CA GLY A 96 -5.63 -1.79 -4.93
C GLY A 96 -4.42 -1.41 -4.08
N MET A 97 -4.64 -1.12 -2.80
CA MET A 97 -3.58 -0.67 -1.91
C MET A 97 -2.61 -1.81 -1.60
N HIS A 98 -1.35 -1.64 -1.97
CA HIS A 98 -0.28 -2.54 -1.55
C HIS A 98 0.95 -1.79 -1.07
N GLY A 99 1.58 -2.28 -0.01
CA GLY A 99 2.81 -1.69 0.51
C GLY A 99 2.92 -1.81 2.02
N HIS A 100 3.70 -0.92 2.61
CA HIS A 100 4.18 -1.02 3.97
C HIS A 100 3.70 0.15 4.84
N ILE A 101 3.30 -0.18 6.07
CA ILE A 101 2.85 0.74 7.10
C ILE A 101 3.66 0.46 8.36
N GLN A 102 4.42 1.43 8.82
CA GLN A 102 5.20 1.35 10.05
C GLN A 102 4.64 2.33 11.09
N THR A 103 4.38 1.84 12.29
CA THR A 103 3.74 2.58 13.40
C THR A 103 4.42 2.24 14.72
N SER A 104 3.99 2.89 15.80
CA SER A 104 4.40 2.52 17.17
C SER A 104 3.91 1.12 17.56
N TYR A 105 2.83 0.64 16.94
CA TYR A 105 2.24 -0.68 17.18
C TYR A 105 2.95 -1.81 16.41
N GLY A 106 3.78 -1.48 15.44
CA GLY A 106 4.57 -2.45 14.68
C GLY A 106 4.69 -2.11 13.20
N SER A 107 5.01 -3.14 12.42
CA SER A 107 5.23 -3.05 10.98
C SER A 107 4.22 -3.93 10.27
N PHE A 108 3.55 -3.40 9.24
CA PHE A 108 2.45 -4.07 8.56
C PHE A 108 2.64 -4.04 7.06
N LEU A 109 2.32 -5.15 6.39
CA LEU A 109 2.23 -5.25 4.93
C LEU A 109 0.77 -5.36 4.54
N ILE A 110 0.28 -4.48 3.68
CA ILE A 110 -1.05 -4.58 3.05
C ILE A 110 -0.87 -5.01 1.60
N GLN A 111 -1.74 -5.91 1.11
CA GLN A 111 -1.78 -6.31 -0.29
C GLN A 111 -3.19 -6.77 -0.70
N PRO A 112 -3.61 -6.57 -1.95
CA PRO A 112 -4.79 -7.21 -2.50
C PRO A 112 -4.66 -8.74 -2.46
N VAL A 113 -5.77 -9.44 -2.24
CA VAL A 113 -5.87 -10.88 -2.46
C VAL A 113 -6.26 -11.10 -3.91
N GLU A 114 -5.50 -11.91 -4.65
CA GLU A 114 -5.81 -12.24 -6.05
C GLU A 114 -7.16 -12.96 -6.14
N ASN A 115 -8.21 -12.20 -6.50
CA ASN A 115 -9.49 -12.65 -7.05
C ASN A 115 -10.41 -11.44 -7.20
N VAL A 116 -10.26 -10.64 -8.24
CA VAL A 116 -11.30 -9.67 -8.60
C VAL A 116 -11.50 -9.69 -10.10
N SER A 117 -12.52 -10.44 -10.52
CA SER A 117 -13.26 -10.18 -11.75
C SER A 117 -13.51 -8.67 -11.86
N ASN A 118 -13.21 -8.08 -13.03
CA ASN A 118 -13.22 -6.65 -13.38
C ASN A 118 -14.48 -5.82 -13.04
N SER A 119 -15.42 -6.30 -12.23
CA SER A 119 -16.72 -5.69 -11.97
C SER A 119 -17.01 -5.29 -10.53
N ASP A 120 -16.21 -5.71 -9.53
CA ASP A 120 -16.52 -5.40 -8.12
C ASP A 120 -15.67 -4.25 -7.57
N VAL A 121 -16.33 -3.20 -7.06
CA VAL A 121 -15.72 -2.04 -6.37
C VAL A 121 -15.05 -2.44 -5.05
N LYS A 122 -15.26 -3.69 -4.60
CA LYS A 122 -14.77 -4.20 -3.32
C LYS A 122 -13.57 -5.12 -3.52
N ILE A 123 -12.39 -4.65 -3.15
CA ILE A 123 -11.16 -5.44 -3.20
C ILE A 123 -10.88 -5.99 -1.80
N LEU A 124 -10.72 -7.31 -1.70
CA LEU A 124 -10.27 -7.96 -0.47
C LEU A 124 -8.76 -7.74 -0.32
N HIS A 125 -8.33 -7.33 0.86
CA HIS A 125 -6.92 -7.15 1.17
C HIS A 125 -6.51 -8.03 2.35
N ARG A 126 -5.27 -8.48 2.33
CA ARG A 126 -4.59 -9.14 3.44
C ARG A 126 -3.63 -8.14 4.06
N ILE A 127 -3.77 -7.93 5.37
CA ILE A 127 -2.82 -7.17 6.18
C ILE A 127 -2.05 -8.16 7.02
N GLN A 128 -0.73 -8.13 6.92
CA GLN A 128 0.17 -9.01 7.66
C GLN A 128 0.96 -8.17 8.66
N ARG A 129 0.99 -8.58 9.92
CA ARG A 129 1.87 -7.98 10.92
C ARG A 129 3.25 -8.64 10.83
N LEU A 130 4.27 -7.85 10.49
CA LEU A 130 5.64 -8.32 10.40
C LEU A 130 6.25 -8.47 11.79
N MET A 131 6.98 -9.57 12.00
CA MET A 131 7.74 -9.80 13.22
C MET A 131 8.87 -8.78 13.31
N THR A 132 9.06 -8.17 14.48
CA THR A 132 10.26 -7.38 14.76
C THR A 132 11.18 -8.26 15.59
N ASP A 133 12.30 -8.67 15.01
CA ASP A 133 13.37 -9.27 15.82
C ASP A 133 13.85 -8.19 16.78
N LYS A 134 13.56 -8.36 18.07
CA LYS A 134 14.20 -7.57 19.12
C LYS A 134 15.70 -7.94 19.10
N SER A 135 16.48 -7.25 18.27
CA SER A 135 17.91 -7.17 18.51
C SER A 135 18.07 -6.29 19.75
N SER A 136 18.08 -6.91 20.92
CA SER A 136 18.72 -6.28 22.07
C SER A 136 20.18 -6.06 21.67
N SER A 137 20.61 -4.80 21.57
CA SER A 137 22.04 -4.48 21.45
C SER A 137 22.70 -4.77 22.79
N GLY A 138 22.85 -6.06 23.12
CA GLY A 138 23.72 -6.51 24.19
C GLY A 138 25.16 -6.30 23.74
N SER A 139 25.93 -5.59 24.56
CA SER A 139 27.34 -5.26 24.32
C SER A 139 28.29 -6.47 24.35
N ASP A 140 27.78 -7.70 24.31
CA ASP A 140 28.56 -8.94 24.25
C ASP A 140 28.02 -9.78 23.11
N GLY A 141 28.81 -9.96 22.05
CA GLY A 141 28.46 -10.60 20.76
C GLY A 141 28.11 -12.09 20.83
N ARG A 142 27.14 -12.47 21.66
CA ARG A 142 26.49 -13.78 21.69
C ARG A 142 25.00 -13.59 21.41
N THR A 143 24.60 -13.93 20.19
CA THR A 143 23.19 -14.01 19.80
C THR A 143 22.52 -15.11 20.60
N LEU A 144 21.79 -14.75 21.66
CA LEU A 144 20.78 -15.62 22.24
C LEU A 144 19.51 -15.41 21.41
N LEU A 145 19.13 -16.45 20.66
CA LEU A 145 17.84 -16.52 20.00
C LEU A 145 16.77 -16.65 21.10
N ASP A 146 16.28 -15.52 21.61
CA ASP A 146 15.10 -15.53 22.46
C ASP A 146 13.89 -15.87 21.57
N GLY A 147 13.37 -17.09 21.73
CA GLY A 147 12.31 -17.68 20.94
C GLY A 147 10.93 -17.06 21.15
N SER A 148 10.86 -15.75 21.39
CA SER A 148 9.60 -14.99 21.47
C SER A 148 9.33 -14.30 20.13
N SER A 149 9.32 -15.07 19.04
CA SER A 149 8.74 -14.61 17.79
C SER A 149 7.21 -14.65 17.95
N ILE A 150 6.56 -13.48 18.02
CA ILE A 150 5.11 -13.40 17.86
C ILE A 150 4.81 -13.93 16.45
N PRO A 151 4.00 -14.98 16.27
CA PRO A 151 3.73 -15.53 14.94
C PRO A 151 3.21 -14.44 14.00
N ALA A 152 3.57 -14.52 12.72
CA ALA A 152 3.00 -13.63 11.71
C ALA A 152 1.48 -13.80 11.71
N GLU A 153 0.76 -12.78 12.16
CA GLU A 153 -0.69 -12.74 12.17
C GLU A 153 -1.17 -12.05 10.89
N ASP A 154 -2.20 -12.63 10.27
CA ASP A 154 -2.86 -12.08 9.10
C ASP A 154 -4.26 -11.60 9.48
N CYS A 155 -4.66 -10.46 8.92
CA CYS A 155 -6.00 -9.89 9.03
C CYS A 155 -6.54 -9.64 7.62
N ALA A 156 -7.71 -10.22 7.31
CA ALA A 156 -8.41 -9.93 6.07
C ALA A 156 -9.30 -8.70 6.28
N VAL A 157 -9.27 -7.77 5.32
CA VAL A 157 -10.10 -6.57 5.36
C VAL A 157 -10.69 -6.28 3.98
N GLN A 158 -11.90 -5.74 3.93
CA GLN A 158 -12.57 -5.36 2.70
C GLN A 158 -12.77 -3.84 2.63
N THR A 159 -12.65 -3.32 1.42
CA THR A 159 -12.91 -1.90 1.14
C THR A 159 -14.41 -1.61 1.13
N ASP A 160 -14.84 -0.70 1.99
CA ASP A 160 -16.18 -0.14 1.99
C ASP A 160 -16.13 1.35 1.66
N HIS A 161 -16.89 1.74 0.64
CA HIS A 161 -17.17 3.14 0.32
C HIS A 161 -18.58 3.47 0.78
N GLU A 162 -18.69 4.27 1.84
CA GLU A 162 -19.98 4.84 2.24
C GLU A 162 -20.25 6.10 1.40
N ALA A 163 -21.36 6.09 0.66
CA ALA A 163 -21.79 7.23 -0.15
C ALA A 163 -21.88 8.51 0.70
N GLY A 164 -21.12 9.54 0.32
CA GLY A 164 -21.10 10.84 1.01
C GLY A 164 -19.97 11.03 2.02
N LYS A 165 -19.04 10.06 2.17
CA LYS A 165 -17.79 10.25 2.91
C LYS A 165 -16.60 10.35 1.96
N ASN A 166 -15.70 11.27 2.27
CA ASN A 166 -14.45 11.49 1.52
C ASN A 166 -13.31 10.53 1.94
N ILE A 167 -13.59 9.58 2.84
CA ILE A 167 -12.59 8.69 3.45
C ILE A 167 -13.03 7.24 3.22
N PHE A 168 -12.14 6.45 2.62
CA PHE A 168 -12.34 5.02 2.39
C PHE A 168 -12.03 4.21 3.65
N ARG A 169 -12.81 3.15 3.91
CA ARG A 169 -12.63 2.29 5.07
C ARG A 169 -12.27 0.87 4.69
N TYR A 170 -11.38 0.29 5.48
CA TYR A 170 -11.04 -1.11 5.48
C TYR A 170 -11.49 -1.70 6.80
N ASN A 171 -12.48 -2.58 6.73
CA ASN A 171 -13.06 -3.25 7.89
C ASN A 171 -12.78 -4.76 7.79
N VAL A 172 -12.70 -5.41 8.96
CA VAL A 172 -12.63 -6.87 9.09
C VAL A 172 -13.93 -7.53 8.64
#